data_AF-A0A9X2IVF4-F1
#
_entry.id   AF-A0A9X2IVF4-F1
#
_cell.length_a   1.000
_cell.length_b   1.000
_cell.length_c   1.000
_cell.angle_alpha   90.00
_cell.angle_beta   90.00
_cell.angle_gamma   90.00
#
_symmetry.space_group_name_H-M   'P 1'
#
loop_
_entity.id
_entity.type
_entity.pdbx_description
1 polymer ?
#
loop_
_entity_poly.entity_id
_entity_poly.type
_entity_poly.pdbx_seq_one_letter_code
_entity_poly.pdbx_strand_id
1 'polypeptide(L)'
;MSATPTSAQSGRRPDEVPTRVFDWGTIKWLVTPHLDGPVGLTTGEVIIYPGQGHDPHAHPGEEEVIYVVSGEGEQTVGDGPAFPIREGDALHIPRDTVHSTYNTTWRPLRLLVVYTPGGAETGLDSLPGARILEPGTAPRWAQA
;
A
#
# COMPACT_ATOMS: atom_id res chain seq x y z
N MET A 1 13.04 4.63 -32.32
CA MET A 1 14.15 5.18 -31.52
C MET A 1 13.73 5.04 -30.07
N SER A 2 14.34 4.09 -29.36
CA SER A 2 13.99 3.77 -27.98
C SER A 2 14.51 4.90 -27.08
N ALA A 3 13.64 5.52 -26.29
CA ALA A 3 14.05 6.50 -25.31
C ALA A 3 14.95 5.80 -24.29
N THR A 4 16.17 6.30 -24.14
CA THR A 4 17.12 5.88 -23.11
C THR A 4 16.48 6.09 -21.73
N PRO A 5 16.61 5.15 -20.77
CA PRO A 5 16.12 5.40 -19.42
C PRO A 5 16.87 6.60 -18.87
N THR A 6 16.12 7.67 -18.58
CA THR A 6 16.60 8.82 -17.80
C THR A 6 17.25 8.28 -16.54
N SER A 7 18.44 8.78 -16.19
CA SER A 7 19.17 8.46 -14.95
C SER A 7 18.20 8.20 -13.80
N ALA A 8 18.30 7.02 -13.16
CA ALA A 8 17.48 6.66 -12.01
C ALA A 8 17.55 7.78 -10.97
N GLN A 9 16.48 8.53 -10.79
CA GLN A 9 16.41 9.49 -9.70
C GLN A 9 16.44 8.66 -8.41
N SER A 10 17.44 8.88 -7.57
CA SER A 10 17.59 8.20 -6.28
C SER A 10 16.51 8.59 -5.26
N GLY A 11 15.64 9.55 -5.60
CA GLY A 11 14.50 9.96 -4.81
C GLY A 11 13.34 10.35 -5.72
N ARG A 12 12.12 10.13 -5.23
CA ARG A 12 10.89 10.48 -5.91
C ARG A 12 9.90 11.06 -4.91
N ARG A 13 9.16 12.09 -5.31
CA ARG A 13 8.07 12.64 -4.50
C ARG A 13 6.76 11.88 -4.78
N PRO A 14 5.84 11.79 -3.81
CA PRO A 14 4.55 11.13 -4.03
C PRO A 14 3.74 11.73 -5.19
N ASP A 15 3.85 13.02 -5.47
CA ASP A 15 3.14 13.67 -6.59
C ASP A 15 3.72 13.33 -7.97
N GLU A 16 4.90 12.70 -8.03
CA GLU A 16 5.56 12.29 -9.29
C GLU A 16 5.14 10.86 -9.74
N VAL A 17 4.34 10.13 -8.96
CA VAL A 17 3.82 8.79 -9.30
C VAL A 17 2.29 8.73 -9.39
N PRO A 18 1.74 7.78 -10.17
CA PRO A 18 0.31 7.52 -10.18
C PRO A 18 -0.23 7.15 -8.79
N THR A 19 -1.50 7.48 -8.54
CA THR A 19 -2.21 7.09 -7.30
C THR A 19 -3.15 5.95 -7.61
N ARG A 20 -3.05 4.84 -6.88
CA ARG A 20 -4.10 3.81 -6.90
C ARG A 20 -5.16 4.19 -5.89
N VAL A 21 -6.41 4.18 -6.32
CA VAL A 21 -7.56 4.57 -5.52
C VAL A 21 -8.55 3.42 -5.51
N PHE A 22 -8.99 3.09 -4.31
CA PHE A 22 -10.03 2.11 -4.01
C PHE A 22 -11.11 2.79 -3.18
N ASP A 23 -12.22 2.10 -2.95
CA ASP A 23 -13.29 2.61 -2.08
C ASP A 23 -12.86 2.66 -0.60
N TRP A 24 -11.89 1.81 -0.22
CA TRP A 24 -11.36 1.73 1.14
C TRP A 24 -10.15 2.63 1.42
N GLY A 25 -9.45 3.10 0.38
CA GLY A 25 -8.19 3.83 0.57
C GLY A 25 -7.43 4.19 -0.70
N THR A 26 -6.21 4.70 -0.51
CA THR A 26 -5.29 5.03 -1.61
C THR A 26 -3.91 4.48 -1.38
N ILE A 27 -3.20 4.20 -2.47
CA ILE A 27 -1.83 3.72 -2.44
C ILE A 27 -0.96 4.55 -3.38
N LYS A 28 0.23 4.92 -2.89
CA LYS A 28 1.33 5.52 -3.62
C LYS A 28 2.52 4.59 -3.61
N TRP A 29 2.78 3.90 -4.72
CA TRP A 29 4.00 3.10 -4.88
C TRP A 29 5.18 4.01 -5.20
N LEU A 30 6.22 3.94 -4.36
CA LEU A 30 7.35 4.86 -4.39
C LEU A 30 8.61 4.20 -4.95
N VAL A 31 8.85 2.93 -4.61
CA VAL A 31 9.93 2.11 -5.19
C VAL A 31 9.35 0.75 -5.54
N THR A 32 9.50 0.30 -6.78
CA THR A 32 9.03 -1.03 -7.21
C THR A 32 9.88 -1.60 -8.34
N PRO A 33 9.86 -2.92 -8.59
CA PRO A 33 10.53 -3.50 -9.74
C PRO A 33 10.05 -2.93 -11.09
N HIS A 34 8.78 -2.54 -11.16
CA HIS A 34 8.14 -2.00 -12.35
C HIS A 34 8.48 -0.53 -12.61
N LEU A 35 8.83 0.23 -11.57
CA LEU A 35 9.20 1.63 -11.68
C LEU A 35 10.72 1.83 -11.81
N ASP A 36 11.51 0.98 -11.14
CA ASP A 36 12.94 1.25 -10.90
C ASP A 36 13.88 0.17 -11.47
N GLY A 37 13.35 -0.86 -12.15
CA GLY A 37 14.15 -1.97 -12.68
C GLY A 37 14.39 -3.04 -11.61
N PRO A 38 15.53 -3.78 -11.60
CA PRO A 38 15.72 -4.93 -10.72
C PRO A 38 15.98 -4.53 -9.26
N VAL A 39 14.99 -3.95 -8.58
CA VAL A 39 14.97 -3.75 -7.13
C VAL A 39 14.36 -4.98 -6.46
N GLY A 40 14.89 -5.36 -5.29
CA GLY A 40 14.47 -6.58 -4.58
C GLY A 40 13.18 -6.44 -3.76
N LEU A 41 12.58 -5.25 -3.72
CA LEU A 41 11.44 -4.93 -2.87
C LEU A 41 10.47 -3.97 -3.57
N THR A 42 9.26 -3.90 -3.04
CA THR A 42 8.32 -2.82 -3.31
C THR A 42 8.07 -2.05 -2.02
N THR A 43 8.01 -0.72 -2.05
CA THR A 43 7.52 0.08 -0.94
C THR A 43 6.65 1.25 -1.39
N GLY A 44 5.68 1.59 -0.55
CA GLY A 44 4.74 2.65 -0.80
C GLY A 44 4.00 3.10 0.44
N GLU A 45 3.28 4.20 0.29
CA GLU A 45 2.37 4.71 1.31
C GLU A 45 0.95 4.23 1.02
N VAL A 46 0.28 3.76 2.07
CA VAL A 46 -1.14 3.40 2.06
C VAL A 46 -1.89 4.33 3.01
N ILE A 47 -3.00 4.89 2.54
CA ILE A 47 -3.94 5.64 3.36
C ILE A 47 -5.25 4.84 3.38
N ILE A 48 -5.64 4.36 4.55
CA ILE A 48 -6.93 3.70 4.77
C ILE A 48 -7.92 4.75 5.27
N TYR A 49 -9.03 4.89 4.57
CA TYR A 49 -10.03 5.89 4.88
C TYR A 49 -10.77 5.60 6.19
N PRO A 50 -11.33 6.62 6.84
CA PRO A 50 -12.16 6.46 8.03
C PRO A 50 -13.25 5.40 7.89
N GLY A 51 -13.33 4.46 8.84
CA GLY A 51 -14.35 3.40 8.87
C GLY A 51 -14.25 2.37 7.73
N GLN A 52 -13.11 2.29 7.05
CA GLN A 52 -12.88 1.40 5.92
C GLN A 52 -11.69 0.47 6.16
N GLY A 53 -11.58 -0.55 5.33
CA GLY A 53 -10.43 -1.46 5.27
C GLY A 53 -10.46 -2.26 3.98
N HIS A 54 -9.35 -2.92 3.68
CA HIS A 54 -9.30 -3.85 2.57
C HIS A 54 -9.69 -5.26 3.05
N ASP A 55 -10.29 -6.04 2.15
CA ASP A 55 -10.64 -7.42 2.43
C ASP A 55 -9.40 -8.25 2.80
N PRO A 56 -9.57 -9.34 3.58
CA PRO A 56 -8.50 -10.28 3.86
C PRO A 56 -7.89 -10.85 2.57
N HIS A 57 -6.57 -10.75 2.44
CA HIS A 57 -5.83 -11.22 1.28
C HIS A 57 -4.43 -11.69 1.65
N ALA A 58 -3.74 -12.31 0.70
CA ALA A 58 -2.34 -12.71 0.81
C ALA A 58 -1.61 -12.43 -0.50
N HIS A 59 -0.29 -12.29 -0.42
CA HIS A 59 0.60 -12.14 -1.57
C HIS A 59 1.45 -13.43 -1.69
N PRO A 60 1.29 -14.23 -2.76
CA PRO A 60 1.97 -15.52 -2.89
C PRO A 60 3.50 -15.42 -3.03
N GLY A 61 4.22 -15.87 -2.01
CA GLY A 61 5.68 -15.89 -1.98
C GLY A 61 6.35 -14.61 -1.46
N GLU A 62 5.57 -13.55 -1.21
CA GLU A 62 6.03 -12.30 -0.61
C GLU A 62 5.69 -12.20 0.88
N GLU A 63 6.62 -11.67 1.67
CA GLU A 63 6.33 -11.17 3.01
C GLU A 63 6.07 -9.67 2.97
N GLU A 64 5.35 -9.16 3.97
CA GLU A 64 5.08 -7.73 4.11
C GLU A 64 5.52 -7.22 5.49
N VAL A 65 6.06 -6.00 5.50
CA VAL A 65 6.21 -5.18 6.70
C VAL A 65 5.33 -3.96 6.58
N ILE A 66 4.51 -3.71 7.60
CA ILE A 66 3.69 -2.51 7.72
C ILE A 66 4.22 -1.69 8.89
N TYR A 67 4.41 -0.40 8.68
CA TYR A 67 4.70 0.56 9.75
C TYR A 67 3.59 1.61 9.82
N VAL A 68 3.02 1.79 11.01
CA VAL A 68 1.96 2.79 11.22
C VAL A 68 2.58 4.17 11.37
N VAL A 69 2.50 4.97 10.32
CA VAL A 69 3.04 6.34 10.27
C VAL A 69 2.21 7.30 11.12
N SER A 70 0.88 7.16 11.09
CA SER A 70 -0.03 7.95 11.92
C SER A 70 -1.43 7.33 11.95
N GLY A 71 -2.16 7.52 13.05
CA GLY A 71 -3.52 7.00 13.22
C GLY A 71 -3.55 5.68 13.99
N GLU A 72 -4.71 5.03 14.00
CA GLU A 72 -4.96 3.76 14.68
C GLU A 72 -6.01 2.94 13.91
N GLY A 73 -6.04 1.63 14.18
CA GLY A 73 -6.93 0.68 13.54
C GLY A 73 -6.81 -0.71 14.13
N GLU A 74 -7.25 -1.72 13.37
CA GLU A 74 -7.11 -3.13 13.70
C GLU A 74 -6.43 -3.88 12.55
N GLN A 75 -5.64 -4.89 12.90
CA GLN A 75 -4.98 -5.80 11.97
C GLN A 75 -5.38 -7.25 12.27
N THR A 76 -5.55 -8.07 11.24
CA THR A 76 -5.49 -9.54 11.34
C THR A 76 -4.26 -10.09 10.63
N VAL A 77 -3.67 -11.17 11.16
CA VAL A 77 -2.56 -11.91 10.53
C VAL A 77 -2.77 -13.41 10.78
N GLY A 78 -2.88 -14.18 9.69
CA GLY A 78 -3.16 -15.61 9.71
C GLY A 78 -4.48 -15.93 10.42
N ASP A 79 -4.46 -17.01 11.21
CA ASP A 79 -5.61 -17.44 12.03
C ASP A 79 -5.70 -16.68 13.37
N GLY A 80 -4.85 -15.68 13.58
CA GLY A 80 -4.85 -14.87 14.79
C GLY A 80 -6.09 -13.97 14.89
N PRO A 81 -6.55 -13.63 16.11
CA PRO A 81 -7.61 -12.65 16.29
C PRO A 81 -7.16 -11.27 15.80
N ALA A 82 -8.12 -10.41 15.48
CA ALA A 82 -7.84 -9.00 15.25
C ALA A 82 -7.18 -8.36 16.48
N PHE A 83 -6.21 -7.49 16.25
CA PHE A 83 -5.51 -6.76 17.31
C PHE A 83 -5.35 -5.28 16.94
N PRO A 84 -5.36 -4.37 17.94
CA PRO A 84 -5.24 -2.94 17.69
C PRO A 84 -3.83 -2.59 17.23
N ILE A 85 -3.75 -1.63 16.32
CA ILE A 85 -2.51 -1.02 15.83
C ILE A 85 -2.60 0.50 15.97
N ARG A 86 -1.47 1.16 16.21
CA ARG A 86 -1.39 2.62 16.36
C ARG A 86 -0.05 3.16 15.90
N GLU A 87 0.03 4.48 15.77
CA GLU A 87 1.26 5.20 15.42
C GLU A 87 2.50 4.67 16.15
N GLY A 88 3.53 4.36 15.36
CA GLY A 88 4.79 3.81 15.82
C GLY A 88 4.88 2.29 15.83
N ASP A 89 3.76 1.57 15.69
CA ASP A 89 3.75 0.12 15.63
C ASP A 89 4.31 -0.40 14.29
N ALA A 90 5.01 -1.53 14.35
CA ALA A 90 5.49 -2.26 13.18
C ALA A 90 4.91 -3.67 13.19
N LEU A 91 4.51 -4.14 12.02
CA LEU A 91 3.91 -5.45 11.81
C LEU A 91 4.71 -6.23 10.79
N HIS A 92 4.88 -7.51 11.05
CA HIS A 92 5.43 -8.47 10.10
C HIS A 92 4.33 -9.44 9.70
N ILE A 93 4.09 -9.55 8.41
CA ILE A 93 3.20 -10.51 7.79
C ILE A 93 4.07 -11.53 7.08
N PRO A 94 4.12 -12.79 7.56
CA PRO A 94 4.87 -13.84 6.91
C PRO A 94 4.36 -14.12 5.49
N ARG A 95 5.20 -14.79 4.69
CA ARG A 95 4.84 -15.20 3.33
C ARG A 95 3.55 -16.02 3.32
N ASP A 96 2.77 -15.84 2.25
CA ASP A 96 1.54 -16.60 2.00
C ASP A 96 0.50 -16.49 3.13
N THR A 97 0.60 -15.46 3.98
CA THR A 97 -0.26 -15.29 5.16
C THR A 97 -1.40 -14.32 4.87
N VAL A 98 -2.63 -14.79 5.08
CA VAL A 98 -3.82 -13.94 4.96
C VAL A 98 -3.80 -12.86 6.04
N HIS A 99 -4.05 -11.62 5.66
CA HIS A 99 -4.06 -10.48 6.57
C HIS A 99 -5.05 -9.41 6.09
N SER A 100 -5.47 -8.54 7.01
CA SER A 100 -6.33 -7.39 6.71
C SER A 100 -6.02 -6.24 7.65
N THR A 101 -6.31 -5.01 7.20
CA THR A 101 -6.16 -3.79 7.99
C THR A 101 -7.45 -2.99 7.89
N TYR A 102 -7.99 -2.59 9.04
CA TYR A 102 -9.23 -1.83 9.14
C TYR A 102 -9.03 -0.58 9.99
N ASN A 103 -9.44 0.57 9.46
CA ASN A 103 -9.41 1.82 10.19
C ASN A 103 -10.71 1.99 10.99
N THR A 104 -10.62 1.79 12.30
CA THR A 104 -11.74 1.88 13.24
C THR A 104 -12.14 3.32 13.60
N THR A 105 -11.48 4.32 13.03
CA THR A 105 -11.62 5.72 13.44
C THR A 105 -12.23 6.63 12.38
N TRP A 106 -12.52 7.87 12.77
CA TRP A 106 -12.97 8.93 11.88
C TRP A 106 -11.83 9.69 11.17
N ARG A 107 -10.57 9.35 11.47
CA ARG A 107 -9.37 9.99 10.89
C ARG A 107 -8.68 9.00 9.94
N PRO A 108 -7.94 9.47 8.92
CA PRO A 108 -7.18 8.57 8.07
C PRO A 108 -6.11 7.80 8.86
N LEU A 109 -5.96 6.51 8.55
CA LEU A 109 -4.87 5.66 8.99
C LEU A 109 -3.81 5.64 7.89
N ARG A 110 -2.57 5.96 8.23
CA ARG A 110 -1.48 6.14 7.26
C ARG A 110 -0.37 5.15 7.55
N LEU A 111 0.00 4.38 6.54
CA LEU A 111 0.90 3.24 6.64
C LEU A 111 2.03 3.40 5.62
N LEU A 112 3.22 2.95 6.00
CA LEU A 112 4.29 2.61 5.06
C LEU A 112 4.32 1.10 4.94
N VAL A 113 4.22 0.59 3.71
CA VAL A 113 4.24 -0.86 3.45
C VAL A 113 5.46 -1.23 2.63
N VAL A 114 5.97 -2.43 2.87
CA VAL A 114 7.13 -3.00 2.16
C VAL A 114 6.85 -4.46 1.83
N TYR A 115 6.95 -4.83 0.55
CA TYR A 115 6.88 -6.22 0.09
C TYR A 115 8.27 -6.75 -0.26
N THR A 116 8.56 -8.00 0.10
CA THR A 116 9.77 -8.70 -0.34
C THR A 116 9.48 -10.17 -0.70
N PRO A 117 9.83 -10.63 -1.93
CA PRO A 117 10.31 -9.82 -3.05
C PRO A 117 9.27 -8.78 -3.51
N GLY A 118 9.72 -7.77 -4.27
CA GLY A 118 8.80 -6.83 -4.92
C GLY A 118 8.06 -7.48 -6.11
N GLY A 119 6.91 -6.93 -6.48
CA GLY A 119 6.14 -7.34 -7.66
C GLY A 119 4.64 -7.50 -7.40
N ALA A 120 4.27 -7.88 -6.18
CA ALA A 120 2.87 -8.08 -5.76
C ALA A 120 1.99 -6.85 -5.99
N GLU A 121 2.57 -5.65 -6.03
CA GLU A 121 1.84 -4.40 -6.23
C GLU A 121 1.09 -4.31 -7.57
N THR A 122 1.52 -5.08 -8.56
CA THR A 122 0.90 -5.07 -9.90
C THR A 122 -0.44 -5.78 -9.94
N GLY A 123 -0.71 -6.71 -9.03
CA GLY A 123 -2.00 -7.40 -8.95
C GLY A 123 -3.15 -6.46 -8.58
N LEU A 124 -2.85 -5.35 -7.90
CA LEU A 124 -3.82 -4.39 -7.40
C LEU A 124 -4.57 -3.65 -8.50
N ASP A 125 -3.91 -3.42 -9.64
CA ASP A 125 -4.48 -2.64 -10.75
C ASP A 125 -5.64 -3.37 -11.44
N SER A 126 -5.77 -4.68 -11.20
CA SER A 126 -6.84 -5.53 -11.75
C SER A 126 -8.00 -5.77 -10.78
N LEU A 127 -7.94 -5.22 -9.56
CA LEU A 127 -8.98 -5.43 -8.56
C LEU A 127 -10.27 -4.67 -8.90
N PRO A 128 -11.45 -5.20 -8.51
CA PRO A 128 -12.71 -4.47 -8.61
C PRO A 128 -12.63 -3.11 -7.90
N GLY A 129 -13.11 -2.06 -8.56
CA GLY A 129 -13.10 -0.69 -8.00
C GLY A 129 -11.75 0.01 -8.04
N ALA A 130 -10.68 -0.65 -8.50
CA ALA A 130 -9.38 -0.03 -8.69
C ALA A 130 -9.46 1.09 -9.75
N ARG A 131 -8.97 2.27 -9.38
CA ARG A 131 -8.80 3.42 -10.28
C ARG A 131 -7.38 3.93 -10.17
N ILE A 132 -6.79 4.28 -11.30
CA ILE A 132 -5.45 4.87 -11.35
C ILE A 132 -5.60 6.33 -11.73
N LEU A 133 -5.13 7.22 -10.85
CA LEU A 133 -5.04 8.65 -11.12
C LEU A 133 -3.64 8.99 -11.61
N GLU A 134 -3.57 9.89 -12.58
CA GLU A 134 -2.30 10.42 -13.08
C GLU A 134 -1.49 11.11 -11.97
N PRO A 135 -0.15 11.16 -12.09
CA PRO A 135 0.71 11.95 -11.21
C PRO A 135 0.20 13.39 -11.02
N GLY A 136 0.40 13.94 -9.82
CA GLY A 136 -0.10 15.27 -9.43
C GLY A 136 -1.61 15.38 -9.20
N THR A 137 -2.41 14.36 -9.53
CA THR A 137 -3.86 14.39 -9.30
C THR A 137 -4.18 13.99 -7.86
N ALA A 138 -4.81 14.90 -7.12
CA ALA A 138 -5.25 14.63 -5.75
C ALA A 138 -6.45 13.66 -5.73
N PRO A 139 -6.38 12.54 -4.98
CA PRO A 139 -7.54 11.70 -4.77
C PRO A 139 -8.60 12.45 -3.95
N ARG A 140 -9.87 12.26 -4.30
CA ARG A 140 -10.99 12.73 -3.50
C ARG A 140 -11.67 11.52 -2.88
N TRP A 141 -11.77 11.54 -1.56
CA TRP A 141 -12.64 10.65 -0.82
C TRP A 141 -13.90 11.42 -0.45
N ALA A 142 -15.05 10.80 -0.69
CA ALA A 142 -16.32 11.24 -0.16
C ALA A 142 -16.86 10.08 0.66
N GLN A 143 -17.22 10.34 1.91
CA GLN A 143 -17.96 9.38 2.72
C GLN A 143 -19.36 9.26 2.11
N ALA A 144 -19.75 8.05 1.70
CA ALA A 144 -21.11 7.76 1.25
C ALA A 144 -22.11 7.84 2.42
#